data_AF-A0A645EF63-F1
#
_entry.id   AF-A0A645EF63-F1
#
_cell.length_a   1.000
_cell.length_b   1.000
_cell.length_c   1.000
_cell.angle_alpha   90.00
_cell.angle_beta   90.00
_cell.angle_gamma   90.00
#
_symmetry.space_group_name_H-M   'P 1'
#
loop_
_entity.id
_entity.type
_entity.pdbx_description
1 polymer ?
#
loop_
_entity_poly.entity_id
_entity_poly.type
_entity_poly.pdbx_seq_one_letter_code
_entity_poly.pdbx_strand_id
1 'polypeptide(L)'
;MKPHAPRIEVIEIPKDFIGAVIGPGGKIIQGIQEETGAIITIEEVDNKGRVEVSASNKDSIDAAMRKIKGIVAVPEVGEVYEATVRSVMPYGAFCEFLPGKDGLLHISEIDWRRLEKVEDAGIKEGDKIAVKLIDIDPKTGKFKLSRKVLLPRPPRPEQPRTEE
;
A
#
# COMPACT_ATOMS: atom_id res chain seq x y z
N MET A 1 -16.92 37.54 -6.27
CA MET A 1 -15.47 37.38 -5.99
C MET A 1 -15.20 37.65 -4.52
N LYS A 2 -14.28 36.87 -3.93
CA LYS A 2 -13.81 36.77 -2.52
C LYS A 2 -14.42 35.58 -1.75
N PRO A 3 -13.65 34.81 -0.95
CA PRO A 3 -12.19 34.82 -0.73
C PRO A 3 -11.55 33.42 -0.93
N HIS A 4 -10.43 33.36 -1.65
CA HIS A 4 -9.51 32.21 -1.62
C HIS A 4 -8.84 32.15 -0.25
N ALA A 5 -9.60 31.85 0.81
CA ALA A 5 -8.99 31.46 2.06
C ALA A 5 -8.28 30.13 1.81
N PRO A 6 -6.96 30.04 2.02
CA PRO A 6 -6.26 28.78 1.88
C PRO A 6 -6.95 27.77 2.78
N ARG A 7 -7.49 26.72 2.16
CA ARG A 7 -8.10 25.63 2.90
C ARG A 7 -6.98 24.67 3.24
N ILE A 8 -6.95 24.25 4.49
CA ILE A 8 -5.97 23.32 5.01
C ILE A 8 -6.74 22.10 5.48
N GLU A 9 -6.39 20.95 4.95
CA GLU A 9 -6.84 19.66 5.48
C GLU A 9 -5.65 18.90 6.06
N VAL A 10 -5.90 18.25 7.20
CA VAL A 10 -4.91 17.45 7.90
C VAL A 10 -5.37 16.00 7.90
N ILE A 11 -4.47 15.10 7.54
CA ILE A 11 -4.64 13.66 7.68
C ILE A 11 -3.50 13.08 8.51
N GLU A 12 -3.85 12.24 9.47
CA GLU A 12 -2.89 11.44 10.22
C GLU A 12 -2.64 10.11 9.51
N ILE A 13 -1.36 9.77 9.37
CA ILE A 13 -0.89 8.53 8.75
C ILE A 13 0.08 7.84 9.71
N PRO A 14 0.19 6.50 9.71
CA PRO A 14 1.22 5.84 10.51
C PRO A 14 2.62 6.23 10.03
N LYS A 15 3.59 6.30 10.96
CA LYS A 15 4.97 6.73 10.66
C LYS A 15 5.62 5.95 9.52
N ASP A 16 5.32 4.66 9.40
CA ASP A 16 5.84 3.79 8.34
C ASP A 16 5.46 4.28 6.93
N PHE A 17 4.36 5.03 6.80
CA PHE A 17 3.88 5.56 5.53
C PHE A 17 4.46 6.93 5.17
N ILE A 18 5.13 7.63 6.10
CA ILE A 18 5.77 8.92 5.83
C ILE A 18 6.76 8.78 4.68
N GLY A 19 7.63 7.77 4.75
CA GLY A 19 8.61 7.49 3.70
C GLY A 19 7.97 7.15 2.35
N ALA A 20 6.85 6.42 2.36
CA ALA A 20 6.11 6.04 1.15
C ALA A 20 5.43 7.25 0.48
N VAL A 21 4.87 8.18 1.26
CA VAL A 21 4.24 9.39 0.73
C VAL A 21 5.28 10.38 0.18
N ILE A 22 6.43 10.50 0.84
CA ILE A 22 7.55 11.34 0.35
C ILE A 22 8.16 10.73 -0.92
N GLY A 23 8.39 9.42 -0.91
CA GLY A 23 9.06 8.69 -1.99
C GLY A 23 10.58 8.94 -2.06
N PRO A 24 11.31 8.21 -2.92
CA PRO A 24 12.76 8.31 -3.03
C PRO A 24 13.19 9.73 -3.44
N GLY A 25 13.88 10.43 -2.53
CA GLY A 25 14.33 11.81 -2.74
C GLY A 25 13.19 12.84 -2.82
N GLY A 26 11.99 12.52 -2.32
CA GLY A 26 10.85 13.44 -2.37
C GLY A 26 10.11 13.48 -3.71
N LYS A 27 10.42 12.59 -4.66
CA LYS A 27 9.82 12.61 -6.00
C LYS A 27 8.30 12.42 -6.01
N ILE A 28 7.78 11.59 -5.10
CA ILE A 28 6.33 11.31 -5.06
C ILE A 28 5.60 12.55 -4.55
N ILE A 29 6.03 13.11 -3.42
CA ILE A 29 5.40 14.31 -2.87
C ILE A 29 5.56 15.52 -3.80
N GLN A 30 6.70 15.68 -4.47
CA GLN A 30 6.89 16.72 -5.48
C GLN A 30 5.94 16.54 -6.66
N GLY A 31 5.80 15.32 -7.18
CA GLY A 31 4.88 15.01 -8.28
C GLY A 31 3.42 15.30 -7.93
N ILE A 32 2.99 14.96 -6.70
CA ILE A 32 1.62 15.26 -6.24
C ILE A 32 1.42 16.78 -6.16
N GLN A 33 2.38 17.53 -5.58
CA GLN A 33 2.28 18.99 -5.47
C GLN A 33 2.27 19.67 -6.85
N GLU A 34 3.06 19.17 -7.80
CA GLU A 34 3.11 19.68 -9.18
C GLU A 34 1.82 19.38 -9.97
N GLU A 35 1.29 18.16 -9.88
CA GLU A 35 0.03 17.80 -10.56
C GLU A 35 -1.20 18.51 -9.97
N THR A 36 -1.26 18.66 -8.66
CA THR A 36 -2.47 19.15 -7.97
C THR A 36 -2.43 20.65 -7.67
N GLY A 37 -1.25 21.25 -7.67
CA GLY A 37 -1.02 22.63 -7.21
C GLY A 37 -1.26 22.82 -5.71
N ALA A 38 -1.40 21.74 -4.94
CA ALA A 38 -1.49 21.79 -3.49
C ALA A 38 -0.08 21.81 -2.88
N ILE A 39 0.07 22.44 -1.72
CA ILE A 39 1.28 22.39 -0.90
C ILE A 39 1.07 21.31 0.16
N ILE A 40 1.98 20.34 0.21
CA ILE A 40 1.88 19.19 1.13
C ILE A 40 3.05 19.25 2.09
N THR A 41 2.74 19.39 3.38
CA THR A 41 3.71 19.38 4.48
C THR A 41 3.54 18.10 5.27
N ILE A 42 4.62 17.38 5.55
CA ILE A 42 4.58 16.17 6.37
C ILE A 42 5.46 16.37 7.59
N GLU A 43 4.88 16.21 8.77
CA GLU A 43 5.58 16.29 10.05
C GLU A 43 5.43 14.97 10.81
N GLU A 44 6.46 14.58 11.57
CA GLU A 44 6.35 13.46 12.51
C GLU A 44 5.95 13.99 13.88
N VAL A 45 4.75 13.65 14.34
CA VAL A 45 4.19 14.05 15.63
C VAL A 45 3.65 12.80 16.33
N ASP A 46 4.06 12.53 17.57
CA ASP A 46 3.58 11.39 18.37
C ASP A 46 3.71 10.02 17.68
N ASN A 47 4.84 9.74 17.01
CA ASN A 47 5.05 8.52 16.20
C ASN A 47 4.03 8.32 15.06
N LYS A 48 3.38 9.39 14.62
CA LYS A 48 2.53 9.42 13.44
C LYS A 48 3.03 10.47 12.46
N GLY A 49 2.75 10.26 11.18
CA GLY A 49 2.90 11.28 10.15
C GLY A 49 1.66 12.16 10.13
N ARG A 50 1.81 13.44 10.40
CA ARG A 50 0.77 14.44 10.16
C ARG A 50 1.02 15.03 8.77
N VAL A 51 0.13 14.73 7.83
CA VAL A 51 0.18 15.27 6.47
C VAL A 51 -0.81 16.41 6.39
N GLU A 52 -0.31 17.61 6.14
CA GLU A 52 -1.07 18.83 6.00
C GLU A 52 -1.08 19.27 4.54
N VAL A 53 -2.26 19.33 3.95
CA VAL A 53 -2.48 19.68 2.54
C VAL A 53 -3.15 21.04 2.49
N SER A 54 -2.48 22.03 1.89
CA SER A 54 -2.99 23.38 1.73
C SER A 54 -3.10 23.78 0.26
N ALA A 55 -4.25 24.33 -0.15
CA ALA A 55 -4.41 24.86 -1.51
C ALA A 55 -5.43 26.00 -1.56
N SER A 56 -5.40 26.74 -2.67
CA SER A 56 -6.30 27.86 -2.96
C SER A 56 -7.70 27.41 -3.44
N ASN A 57 -7.85 26.13 -3.80
CA ASN A 57 -9.06 25.52 -4.36
C ASN A 57 -9.37 24.19 -3.67
N LYS A 58 -10.67 23.88 -3.52
CA LYS A 58 -11.11 22.62 -2.91
C LYS A 58 -10.71 21.40 -3.77
N ASP A 59 -10.85 21.50 -5.09
CA ASP A 59 -10.52 20.42 -6.03
C ASP A 59 -9.05 19.98 -5.94
N SER A 60 -8.12 20.91 -5.74
CA SER A 60 -6.69 20.61 -5.54
C SER A 60 -6.45 19.80 -4.27
N ILE A 61 -7.14 20.17 -3.17
CA ILE A 61 -7.04 19.45 -1.90
C ILE A 61 -7.64 18.05 -2.05
N ASP A 62 -8.84 17.94 -2.62
CA ASP A 62 -9.50 16.67 -2.87
C ASP A 62 -8.63 15.74 -3.74
N ALA A 63 -8.01 16.27 -4.81
CA ALA A 63 -7.10 15.51 -5.67
C ALA A 63 -5.84 15.04 -4.95
N ALA A 64 -5.19 15.92 -4.18
CA ALA A 64 -4.01 15.58 -3.38
C ALA A 64 -4.35 14.56 -2.28
N MET A 65 -5.43 14.78 -1.55
CA MET A 65 -5.96 13.86 -0.54
C MET A 65 -6.26 12.49 -1.12
N ARG A 66 -6.82 12.41 -2.33
CA ARG A 66 -7.10 11.13 -3.01
C ARG A 66 -5.81 10.38 -3.34
N LYS A 67 -4.78 11.07 -3.85
CA LYS A 67 -3.46 10.49 -4.11
C LYS A 67 -2.77 10.03 -2.82
N ILE A 68 -2.79 10.85 -1.78
CA ILE A 68 -2.22 10.50 -0.46
C ILE A 68 -2.95 9.29 0.13
N LYS A 69 -4.28 9.28 0.15
CA LYS A 69 -5.09 8.15 0.62
C LYS A 69 -4.80 6.87 -0.19
N GLY A 70 -4.50 6.98 -1.48
CA GLY A 70 -4.09 5.84 -2.31
C GLY A 70 -2.75 5.24 -1.90
N ILE A 71 -1.78 6.09 -1.54
CA ILE A 71 -0.45 5.65 -1.08
C ILE A 71 -0.54 5.04 0.34
N VAL A 72 -1.31 5.70 1.20
CA VAL A 72 -1.49 5.34 2.61
C VAL A 72 -2.55 4.24 2.78
N ALA A 73 -3.17 3.74 1.71
CA ALA A 73 -4.10 2.63 1.78
C ALA A 73 -3.42 1.46 2.52
N VAL A 74 -3.79 1.28 3.79
CA VAL A 74 -3.20 0.25 4.65
C VAL A 74 -3.79 -1.04 4.15
N PRO A 75 -2.96 -1.97 3.64
CA PRO A 75 -3.50 -3.25 3.25
C PRO A 75 -4.02 -3.95 4.49
N GLU A 76 -5.26 -4.45 4.41
CA GLU A 76 -5.88 -5.13 5.53
C GLU A 76 -5.29 -6.53 5.66
N VAL A 77 -4.85 -6.87 6.87
CA VAL A 77 -4.45 -8.24 7.19
C VAL A 77 -5.66 -9.15 6.99
N GLY A 78 -5.51 -10.13 6.11
CA GLY A 78 -6.59 -11.03 5.71
C GLY A 78 -7.18 -10.74 4.32
N GLU A 79 -6.77 -9.66 3.67
CA GLU A 79 -7.18 -9.34 2.31
C GLU A 79 -6.26 -9.98 1.26
N VAL A 80 -6.82 -10.17 0.06
CA VAL A 80 -6.16 -10.78 -1.09
C VAL A 80 -5.74 -9.69 -2.05
N TYR A 81 -4.46 -9.66 -2.41
CA TYR A 81 -3.87 -8.72 -3.35
C TYR A 81 -3.25 -9.45 -4.54
N GLU A 82 -3.27 -8.82 -5.71
CA GLU A 82 -2.46 -9.25 -6.85
C GLU A 82 -1.05 -8.70 -6.67
N ALA A 83 -0.07 -9.57 -6.49
CA ALA A 83 1.32 -9.21 -6.31
C ALA A 83 2.17 -9.60 -7.51
N THR A 84 3.09 -8.71 -7.87
CA THR A 84 4.08 -8.95 -8.92
C THR A 84 5.39 -9.34 -8.27
N VAL A 85 5.95 -10.48 -8.65
CA VAL A 85 7.22 -10.98 -8.12
C VAL A 85 8.35 -10.06 -8.58
N ARG A 86 9.02 -9.40 -7.63
CA ARG A 86 10.18 -8.55 -7.91
C ARG A 86 11.49 -9.31 -7.89
N SER A 87 11.65 -10.22 -6.93
CA SER A 87 12.83 -11.08 -6.84
C SER A 87 12.51 -12.41 -6.17
N VAL A 88 13.14 -13.47 -6.64
CA VAL A 88 13.01 -14.81 -6.06
C VAL A 88 14.28 -15.16 -5.28
N MET A 89 14.12 -15.67 -4.06
CA MET A 89 15.18 -16.10 -3.16
C MET A 89 15.01 -17.60 -2.82
N PRO A 90 16.04 -18.30 -2.32
CA PRO A 90 15.93 -19.73 -1.97
C PRO A 90 14.87 -20.03 -0.89
N TYR A 91 14.62 -19.07 0.00
CA TYR A 91 13.69 -19.20 1.12
C TYR A 91 12.29 -18.60 0.86
N GLY A 92 12.09 -17.94 -0.29
CA GLY A 92 10.83 -17.25 -0.59
C GLY A 92 10.92 -16.28 -1.76
N ALA A 93 9.85 -15.56 -2.05
CA ALA A 93 9.79 -14.56 -3.11
C ALA A 93 9.38 -13.19 -2.56
N PHE A 94 10.06 -12.14 -2.98
CA PHE A 94 9.64 -10.76 -2.76
C PHE A 94 8.65 -10.37 -3.84
N CYS A 95 7.44 -10.03 -3.42
CA CYS A 95 6.35 -9.69 -4.32
C CYS A 95 5.80 -8.31 -3.95
N GLU A 96 5.74 -7.40 -4.90
CA GLU A 96 5.12 -6.09 -4.75
C GLU A 96 3.61 -6.24 -4.97
N PHE A 97 2.82 -6.03 -3.92
CA PHE A 97 1.36 -6.19 -3.95
C PHE A 97 0.61 -4.86 -3.97
N LEU A 98 1.31 -3.79 -3.60
CA LEU A 98 0.86 -2.40 -3.73
C LEU A 98 2.08 -1.54 -4.09
N PRO A 99 1.90 -0.43 -4.82
CA PRO A 99 3.01 0.42 -5.23
C PRO A 99 3.82 0.90 -4.02
N GLY A 100 5.11 0.53 -3.98
CA GLY A 100 6.01 0.84 -2.85
C GLY A 100 5.83 -0.06 -1.62
N LYS A 101 5.06 -1.14 -1.72
CA LYS A 101 4.89 -2.15 -0.66
C LYS A 101 5.29 -3.53 -1.17
N ASP A 102 6.52 -3.89 -0.82
CA ASP A 102 7.06 -5.23 -1.03
C ASP A 102 6.67 -6.16 0.12
N GLY A 103 6.11 -7.31 -0.19
CA GLY A 103 5.85 -8.38 0.77
C GLY A 103 6.72 -9.60 0.55
N LEU A 104 7.02 -10.32 1.63
CA LEU A 104 7.76 -11.58 1.60
C LEU A 104 6.78 -12.75 1.57
N LEU A 105 6.82 -13.52 0.49
CA LEU A 105 6.15 -14.81 0.36
C LEU A 105 7.14 -15.92 0.74
N HIS A 106 6.97 -16.52 1.91
CA HIS A 106 7.85 -17.59 2.37
C HIS A 106 7.59 -18.90 1.60
N ILE A 107 8.60 -19.73 1.33
CA ILE A 107 8.45 -20.97 0.55
C ILE A 107 7.38 -21.92 1.12
N SER A 108 7.24 -21.97 2.45
CA SER A 108 6.22 -22.78 3.14
C SER A 108 4.78 -22.26 2.96
N GLU A 109 4.63 -21.00 2.54
CA GLU A 109 3.35 -20.32 2.34
C GLU A 109 2.97 -20.23 0.84
N ILE A 110 3.76 -20.84 -0.04
CA ILE A 110 3.50 -20.86 -1.48
C ILE A 110 2.42 -21.90 -1.85
N ASP A 111 2.57 -23.13 -1.37
CA ASP A 111 1.68 -24.25 -1.70
C ASP A 111 1.49 -25.19 -0.49
N TRP A 112 0.47 -26.05 -0.52
CA TRP A 112 0.30 -27.13 0.46
C TRP A 112 1.31 -28.26 0.25
N ARG A 113 1.86 -28.38 -0.96
CA ARG A 113 2.92 -29.34 -1.27
C ARG A 113 4.24 -28.88 -0.67
N ARG A 114 5.05 -29.83 -0.21
CA ARG A 114 6.41 -29.55 0.27
C ARG A 114 7.28 -29.25 -0.95
N LEU A 115 7.52 -27.97 -1.18
CA LEU A 115 8.40 -27.49 -2.25
C LEU A 115 9.83 -27.37 -1.69
N GLU A 116 10.80 -27.95 -2.39
CA GLU A 116 12.22 -27.82 -2.03
C GLU A 116 12.80 -26.51 -2.58
N LYS A 117 12.29 -26.02 -3.72
CA LYS A 117 12.66 -24.72 -4.30
C LYS A 117 11.43 -23.91 -4.69
N VAL A 118 11.58 -22.58 -4.67
CA VAL A 118 10.53 -21.65 -5.15
C VAL A 118 10.28 -21.82 -6.65
N GLU A 119 11.31 -22.22 -7.41
CA GLU A 119 11.21 -22.53 -8.85
C GLU A 119 10.27 -23.71 -9.13
N ASP A 120 10.23 -24.72 -8.25
CA ASP A 120 9.30 -25.87 -8.36
C ASP A 120 7.84 -25.45 -8.20
N ALA A 121 7.59 -24.28 -7.60
CA ALA A 121 6.26 -23.70 -7.51
C ALA A 121 5.80 -23.00 -8.80
N GLY A 122 6.67 -22.93 -9.81
CA GLY A 122 6.41 -22.22 -11.06
C GLY A 122 6.42 -20.69 -10.92
N ILE A 123 6.93 -20.14 -9.82
CA ILE A 123 7.00 -18.69 -9.61
C ILE A 123 8.29 -18.15 -10.26
N LYS A 124 8.14 -17.14 -11.11
CA LYS A 124 9.26 -16.43 -11.76
C LYS A 124 9.25 -14.95 -11.42
N GLU A 125 10.39 -14.30 -11.55
CA GLU A 125 10.48 -12.84 -11.48
C GLU A 125 9.63 -12.21 -12.59
N GLY A 126 8.84 -11.20 -12.23
CA GLY A 126 7.85 -10.56 -13.10
C GLY A 126 6.48 -11.26 -13.16
N ASP A 127 6.33 -12.41 -12.51
CA ASP A 127 5.05 -13.13 -12.51
C ASP A 127 4.02 -12.45 -11.59
N LYS A 128 2.75 -12.51 -11.99
CA LYS A 128 1.62 -11.94 -11.24
C LYS A 128 0.90 -13.05 -10.51
N ILE A 129 0.97 -13.02 -9.18
CA ILE A 129 0.37 -14.02 -8.31
C ILE A 129 -0.59 -13.36 -7.32
N ALA A 130 -1.74 -14.00 -7.09
CA ALA A 130 -2.57 -13.61 -5.96
C ALA A 130 -1.89 -14.05 -4.66
N VAL A 131 -1.84 -13.15 -3.68
CA VAL A 131 -1.30 -13.38 -2.34
C VAL A 131 -2.21 -12.78 -1.28
N LYS A 132 -2.30 -13.43 -0.13
CA LYS A 132 -3.03 -12.92 1.03
C LYS A 132 -2.05 -12.27 1.98
N LEU A 133 -2.38 -11.07 2.47
CA LEU A 133 -1.62 -10.48 3.57
C LEU A 133 -1.97 -11.23 4.86
N ILE A 134 -1.01 -11.93 5.45
CA ILE A 134 -1.22 -12.71 6.67
C ILE A 134 -0.86 -11.92 7.92
N ASP A 135 0.16 -11.08 7.81
CA ASP A 135 0.71 -10.37 8.94
C ASP A 135 1.53 -9.18 8.44
N ILE A 136 1.68 -8.16 9.27
CA ILE A 136 2.54 -7.00 9.01
C ILE A 136 3.53 -6.95 10.16
N ASP A 137 4.81 -7.07 9.85
CA ASP A 137 5.84 -6.99 10.88
C ASP A 137 5.97 -5.54 11.35
N PRO A 138 5.58 -5.20 12.60
CA PRO A 138 5.53 -3.81 13.06
C PRO A 138 6.91 -3.22 13.34
N LYS A 139 7.97 -4.04 13.33
CA LYS A 139 9.36 -3.59 13.57
C LYS A 139 10.09 -3.27 12.28
N THR A 140 9.76 -3.99 11.21
CA THR A 140 10.45 -3.87 9.92
C THR A 140 9.57 -3.31 8.80
N GLY A 141 8.27 -3.16 9.05
CA GLY A 141 7.29 -2.74 8.05
C GLY A 141 7.09 -3.77 6.92
N LYS A 142 7.63 -4.98 7.08
CA LYS A 142 7.58 -6.03 6.05
C LYS A 142 6.23 -6.73 6.09
N PHE A 143 5.60 -6.82 4.92
CA PHE A 143 4.33 -7.51 4.75
C PHE A 143 4.60 -9.02 4.58
N LYS A 144 3.98 -9.88 5.39
CA LYS A 144 4.04 -11.33 5.22
C LYS A 144 2.90 -11.79 4.33
N LEU A 145 3.27 -12.38 3.21
CA LEU A 145 2.33 -12.84 2.19
C LEU A 145 2.20 -14.36 2.22
N SER A 146 1.01 -14.85 1.88
CA SER A 146 0.77 -16.28 1.70
C SER A 146 -0.14 -16.53 0.50
N ARG A 147 0.29 -17.46 -0.36
CA ARG A 147 -0.48 -17.94 -1.51
C ARG A 147 -1.33 -19.14 -1.13
N LYS A 148 -0.86 -19.96 -0.19
CA LYS A 148 -1.53 -21.18 0.30
C LYS A 148 -2.96 -20.95 0.80
N VAL A 149 -3.21 -19.78 1.40
CA VAL A 149 -4.52 -19.41 1.98
C VAL A 149 -5.54 -18.99 0.90
N LEU A 150 -5.11 -18.82 -0.36
CA LEU A 150 -5.96 -18.42 -1.48
C LEU A 150 -6.53 -19.57 -2.30
N LEU A 151 -6.14 -20.80 -1.99
CA LEU A 151 -6.83 -21.99 -2.49
C LEU A 151 -8.24 -22.04 -1.85
N PRO A 152 -9.28 -22.38 -2.62
CA PRO A 152 -10.56 -21.68 -2.59
C PRO A 152 -11.39 -21.85 -1.31
N ARG A 153 -12.02 -20.76 -0.89
CA ARG A 153 -13.44 -20.77 -0.50
C ARG A 153 -14.23 -19.83 -1.44
N PRO A 154 -15.44 -20.23 -1.86
CA PRO A 154 -16.23 -19.62 -2.95
C PRO A 154 -16.77 -18.21 -2.56
N PRO A 155 -17.42 -17.46 -3.48
CA PRO A 155 -17.45 -15.99 -3.48
C PRO A 155 -18.16 -15.43 -2.26
N ARG A 156 -17.65 -14.30 -1.74
CA ARG A 156 -18.37 -13.52 -0.74
C ARG A 156 -19.28 -12.51 -1.48
N PRO A 157 -20.60 -12.54 -1.27
CA PRO A 157 -21.54 -11.67 -1.97
C PRO A 157 -21.20 -10.20 -1.73
N GLU A 158 -21.32 -9.42 -2.79
CA GLU A 158 -21.38 -7.95 -2.77
C GLU A 158 -22.29 -7.52 -1.62
N GLN A 159 -21.78 -6.74 -0.67
CA GLN A 159 -22.63 -6.14 0.34
C GLN A 159 -23.32 -4.94 -0.32
N PRO A 160 -24.64 -4.94 -0.54
CA PRO A 160 -25.33 -3.68 -0.78
C PRO A 160 -25.22 -2.85 0.50
N ARG A 161 -24.49 -1.73 0.45
CA ARG A 161 -24.74 -0.62 1.38
C ARG A 161 -26.07 0.02 0.96
N THR A 162 -27.00 0.14 1.91
CA THR A 162 -28.02 1.21 2.13
C THR A 162 -29.04 0.57 3.09
N GLU A 163 -29.00 0.84 4.40
CA GLU A 163 -29.67 1.95 5.11
C GLU A 163 -31.21 1.78 5.12
N GLU A 164 -31.74 1.24 6.23
CA GLU A 164 -32.90 1.68 7.06
C GLU A 164 -33.42 0.55 7.98
#